data_AF-A0A3N5QE10-F1
#
_entry.id   AF-A0A3N5QE10-F1
#
_cell.length_a   1.000
_cell.length_b   1.000
_cell.length_c   1.000
_cell.angle_alpha   90.00
_cell.angle_beta   90.00
_cell.angle_gamma   90.00
#
_symmetry.space_group_name_H-M   'P 1'
#
loop_
_entity.id
_entity.type
_entity.pdbx_description
1 polymer ?
#
loop_
_entity_poly.entity_id
_entity_poly.type
_entity_poly.pdbx_seq_one_letter_code
_entity_poly.pdbx_strand_id
1 'polypeptide(L)'
;MKSIFKKERVLLNKETKFNKISVVELGNIVTLWSGSNKQTEIINNGAGGFVPSLEYSRSNFLALAFHPDPRAVLVLGLGGGAIPTMLHAILAEAVIDVVEIDPEMYGIAREYFHF
;
A
#
# COMPACT_ATOMS: atom_id res chain seq x y z
N MET A 1 -26.25 -10.62 22.77
CA MET A 1 -25.97 -10.00 21.47
C MET A 1 -24.49 -9.60 21.46
N LYS A 2 -23.61 -10.35 20.78
CA LYS A 2 -22.18 -9.98 20.69
C LYS A 2 -22.04 -8.84 19.68
N SER A 3 -21.40 -7.75 20.09
CA SER A 3 -21.16 -6.56 19.25
C SER A 3 -20.41 -6.97 17.97
N ILE A 4 -21.00 -6.66 16.80
CA ILE A 4 -20.50 -7.02 15.46
C ILE A 4 -19.50 -5.95 14.95
N PHE A 5 -19.21 -4.91 15.74
CA PHE A 5 -18.28 -3.87 15.35
C PHE A 5 -16.85 -4.37 15.51
N LYS A 6 -16.16 -4.59 14.37
CA LYS A 6 -14.70 -4.74 14.34
C LYS A 6 -14.10 -3.51 15.04
N LYS A 7 -13.27 -3.73 16.05
CA LYS A 7 -12.61 -2.65 16.79
C LYS A 7 -11.48 -2.08 15.93
N GLU A 8 -11.48 -0.77 15.73
CA GLU A 8 -10.37 -0.07 15.11
C GLU A 8 -9.15 -0.08 16.04
N ARG A 9 -7.97 -0.37 15.50
CA ARG A 9 -6.70 -0.37 16.21
C ARG A 9 -5.71 0.52 15.47
N VAL A 10 -5.16 1.52 16.17
CA VAL A 10 -4.04 2.31 15.67
C VAL A 10 -2.77 1.48 15.85
N LEU A 11 -2.10 1.14 14.76
CA LEU A 11 -0.84 0.40 14.75
C LEU A 11 0.37 1.34 14.85
N LEU A 12 0.30 2.47 14.17
CA LEU A 12 1.35 3.48 14.12
C LEU A 12 0.74 4.88 14.13
N ASN A 13 1.39 5.81 14.85
CA ASN A 13 1.23 7.24 14.68
C ASN A 13 2.62 7.88 14.77
N LYS A 14 3.06 8.53 13.69
CA LYS A 14 4.42 9.00 13.54
C LYS A 14 4.46 10.29 12.74
N GLU A 15 5.27 11.23 13.20
CA GLU A 15 5.60 12.42 12.43
C GLU A 15 6.98 12.21 11.80
N THR A 16 7.05 12.31 10.48
CA THR A 16 8.30 12.21 9.71
C THR A 16 8.75 13.62 9.32
N LYS A 17 9.88 13.72 8.62
CA LYS A 17 10.33 14.99 8.03
C LYS A 17 9.31 15.61 7.06
N PHE A 18 8.50 14.78 6.40
CA PHE A 18 7.63 15.20 5.30
C PHE A 18 6.15 15.24 5.68
N ASN A 19 5.69 14.34 6.53
CA ASN A 19 4.26 14.16 6.80
C ASN A 19 3.99 13.61 8.20
N LYS A 20 2.73 13.74 8.64
CA LYS A 20 2.21 12.98 9.78
C LYS A 20 1.51 11.71 9.28
N ILE A 21 2.11 10.56 9.57
CA ILE A 21 1.68 9.25 9.11
C ILE A 21 0.95 8.52 10.25
N SER A 22 -0.18 7.89 9.92
CA SER A 22 -0.79 6.89 10.81
C SER A 22 -1.16 5.63 10.05
N VAL A 23 -1.06 4.50 10.73
CA VAL A 23 -1.49 3.20 10.23
C VAL A 23 -2.58 2.68 11.14
N VAL A 24 -3.73 2.35 10.55
CA VAL A 24 -4.92 1.91 11.26
C VAL A 24 -5.37 0.57 10.71
N GLU A 25 -5.72 -0.35 11.60
CA GLU A 25 -6.25 -1.66 11.28
C GLU A 25 -7.71 -1.76 11.72
N LEU A 26 -8.57 -2.20 10.79
CA LEU A 26 -9.97 -2.51 11.06
C LEU A 26 -10.30 -3.92 10.56
N GLY A 27 -10.17 -4.89 11.46
CA GLY A 27 -10.28 -6.31 11.13
C GLY A 27 -9.14 -6.77 10.22
N ASN A 28 -9.41 -6.91 8.93
CA ASN A 28 -8.41 -7.34 7.93
C ASN A 28 -8.07 -6.22 6.94
N ILE A 29 -8.55 -5.01 7.18
CA ILE A 29 -8.20 -3.83 6.39
C ILE A 29 -7.10 -3.09 7.13
N VAL A 30 -6.02 -2.76 6.43
CA VAL A 30 -4.95 -1.90 6.94
C VAL A 30 -4.89 -0.65 6.08
N THR A 31 -4.96 0.51 6.71
CA THR A 31 -5.02 1.81 6.04
C THR A 31 -3.87 2.70 6.50
N LEU A 32 -3.12 3.24 5.54
CA LEU A 32 -2.15 4.31 5.75
C LEU A 32 -2.81 5.67 5.49
N TRP A 33 -2.62 6.58 6.44
CA TRP A 33 -3.06 7.96 6.34
C TRP A 33 -1.85 8.91 6.38
N SER A 34 -1.93 9.98 5.60
CA SER A 34 -1.08 11.16 5.74
C SER A 34 -1.96 12.35 6.13
N GLY A 35 -1.89 12.77 7.39
CA GLY A 35 -2.86 13.69 7.98
C GLY A 35 -4.29 13.11 7.90
N SER A 36 -5.20 13.84 7.25
CA SER A 36 -6.58 13.39 6.97
C SER A 36 -6.73 12.65 5.64
N ASN A 37 -5.66 12.54 4.85
CA ASN A 37 -5.72 11.95 3.52
C ASN A 37 -5.39 10.46 3.59
N LYS A 38 -6.32 9.62 3.12
CA LYS A 38 -6.09 8.19 2.94
C LYS A 38 -5.13 7.98 1.76
N GLN A 39 -4.01 7.30 1.99
CA GLN A 39 -2.94 7.12 0.99
C GLN A 39 -2.88 5.69 0.45
N THR A 40 -2.99 4.69 1.34
CA THR A 40 -2.95 3.28 0.96
C THR A 40 -3.95 2.53 1.80
N GLU A 41 -4.68 1.61 1.19
CA GLU A 41 -5.53 0.69 1.93
C GLU A 41 -5.47 -0.68 1.26
N ILE A 42 -5.22 -1.69 2.07
CA ILE A 42 -5.12 -3.07 1.63
C ILE A 42 -6.10 -3.93 2.42
N ILE A 43 -6.66 -4.93 1.75
CA ILE A 43 -7.33 -6.05 2.38
C ILE A 43 -6.28 -7.14 2.55
N ASN A 44 -5.91 -7.42 3.79
CA ASN A 44 -5.01 -8.52 4.14
C ASN A 44 -5.81 -9.83 4.13
N ASN A 45 -5.45 -10.75 3.23
CA ASN A 45 -6.15 -12.03 3.05
C ASN A 45 -5.45 -13.19 3.78
N GLY A 46 -4.38 -12.91 4.54
CA GLY A 46 -3.53 -13.95 5.13
C GLY A 46 -2.59 -14.58 4.09
N ALA A 47 -1.66 -15.43 4.57
CA ALA A 47 -0.64 -16.10 3.77
C ALA A 47 0.26 -15.18 2.92
N GLY A 48 0.43 -13.92 3.33
CA GLY A 48 1.28 -12.93 2.64
C GLY A 48 0.62 -12.25 1.44
N GLY A 49 -0.64 -12.58 1.12
CA GLY A 49 -1.39 -11.94 0.04
C GLY A 49 -2.21 -10.75 0.53
N PHE A 50 -2.20 -9.66 -0.23
CA PHE A 50 -3.10 -8.54 -0.03
C PHE A 50 -3.69 -8.03 -1.35
N VAL A 51 -4.81 -7.29 -1.24
CA VAL A 51 -5.45 -6.63 -2.39
C VAL A 51 -5.59 -5.14 -2.11
N PRO A 52 -5.14 -4.25 -3.02
CA PRO A 52 -5.41 -2.82 -2.90
C PRO A 52 -6.93 -2.53 -2.93
N SER A 53 -7.46 -1.88 -1.91
CA SER A 53 -8.90 -1.56 -1.82
C SER A 53 -9.25 -0.18 -2.40
N LEU A 54 -8.27 0.72 -2.54
CA LEU A 54 -8.48 2.05 -3.14
C LEU A 54 -8.64 1.95 -4.66
N GLU A 55 -9.62 2.68 -5.18
CA GLU A 55 -9.88 2.76 -6.63
C GLU A 55 -8.68 3.33 -7.39
N TYR A 56 -8.10 4.42 -6.90
CA TYR A 56 -6.88 5.01 -7.48
C TYR A 56 -5.77 3.97 -7.67
N SER A 57 -5.49 3.15 -6.66
CA SER A 57 -4.44 2.12 -6.74
C SER A 57 -4.76 1.08 -7.80
N ARG A 58 -6.02 0.67 -7.94
CA ARG A 58 -6.46 -0.27 -8.99
C ARG A 58 -6.42 0.34 -10.39
N SER A 59 -6.78 1.62 -10.52
CA SER A 59 -6.80 2.31 -11.82
C SER A 59 -5.41 2.43 -12.45
N ASN A 60 -4.33 2.42 -11.66
CA ASN A 60 -2.96 2.44 -12.18
C ASN A 60 -2.67 1.24 -13.11
N PHE A 61 -3.27 0.07 -12.87
CA PHE A 61 -3.03 -1.12 -13.68
C PHE A 61 -3.70 -1.06 -15.06
N LEU A 62 -4.59 -0.08 -15.32
CA LEU A 62 -5.17 0.11 -16.64
C LEU A 62 -4.11 0.40 -17.71
N ALA A 63 -2.96 0.96 -17.32
CA ALA A 63 -1.83 1.17 -18.23
C ALA A 63 -1.38 -0.13 -18.93
N LEU A 64 -1.49 -1.28 -18.25
CA LEU A 64 -1.13 -2.59 -18.81
C LEU A 64 -2.07 -3.03 -19.94
N ALA A 65 -3.29 -2.49 -20.04
CA ALA A 65 -4.15 -2.76 -21.19
C ALA A 65 -3.58 -2.18 -22.50
N PHE A 66 -2.79 -1.10 -22.40
CA PHE A 66 -2.16 -0.45 -23.55
C PHE A 66 -0.74 -0.92 -23.79
N HIS A 67 -0.05 -1.36 -22.74
CA HIS A 67 1.29 -1.94 -22.82
C HIS A 67 1.39 -3.15 -21.88
N PRO A 68 1.04 -4.37 -22.37
CA PRO A 68 0.83 -5.54 -21.50
C PRO A 68 2.08 -6.12 -20.84
N ASP A 69 3.26 -5.92 -21.42
CA ASP A 69 4.49 -6.57 -20.98
C ASP A 69 5.68 -5.57 -20.88
N PRO A 70 5.60 -4.56 -19.99
CA PRO A 70 6.72 -3.66 -19.76
C PRO A 70 7.85 -4.40 -19.06
N ARG A 71 9.05 -4.34 -19.63
CA ARG A 71 10.26 -4.90 -18.99
C ARG A 71 10.80 -4.05 -17.84
N ALA A 72 10.41 -2.77 -17.78
CA ALA A 72 10.85 -1.84 -16.74
C ALA A 72 9.72 -0.87 -16.38
N VAL A 73 9.53 -0.64 -15.07
CA VAL A 73 8.53 0.27 -14.51
C VAL A 73 9.17 1.11 -13.43
N LEU A 74 8.94 2.43 -13.47
CA LEU A 74 9.31 3.35 -12.40
C LEU A 74 8.04 3.77 -11.65
N VAL A 75 8.02 3.55 -10.34
CA VAL A 75 6.98 4.02 -9.44
C VAL A 75 7.52 5.19 -8.62
N LEU A 76 6.88 6.35 -8.73
CA LEU A 76 7.20 7.52 -7.94
C LEU A 76 6.29 7.58 -6.71
N GLY A 77 6.89 7.54 -5.53
CA GLY A 77 6.23 7.34 -4.25
C GLY A 77 6.02 5.86 -3.91
N LEU A 78 6.12 5.53 -2.63
CA LEU A 78 5.89 4.18 -2.11
C LEU A 78 4.54 4.09 -1.40
N GLY A 79 4.23 5.04 -0.51
CA GLY A 79 3.08 4.93 0.39
C GLY A 79 3.16 3.64 1.21
N GLY A 80 2.09 2.85 1.26
CA GLY A 80 2.10 1.50 1.83
C GLY A 80 2.58 0.40 0.86
N GLY A 81 3.13 0.73 -0.32
CA GLY A 81 3.69 -0.26 -1.25
C GLY A 81 2.69 -1.04 -2.10
N ALA A 82 1.40 -0.72 -2.02
CA ALA A 82 0.36 -1.51 -2.67
C ALA A 82 0.48 -1.63 -4.20
N ILE A 83 0.87 -0.55 -4.88
CA ILE A 83 1.06 -0.52 -6.34
C ILE A 83 2.30 -1.34 -6.75
N PRO A 84 3.52 -1.07 -6.24
CA PRO A 84 4.70 -1.82 -6.68
C PRO A 84 4.64 -3.31 -6.32
N THR A 85 4.06 -3.71 -5.18
CA THR A 85 3.89 -5.14 -4.88
C THR A 85 2.95 -5.82 -5.86
N MET A 86 1.84 -5.18 -6.21
CA MET A 86 0.89 -5.75 -7.18
C MET A 86 1.48 -5.78 -8.59
N LEU A 87 2.23 -4.75 -8.99
CA LEU A 87 2.99 -4.77 -10.25
C LEU A 87 3.96 -5.95 -10.27
N HIS A 88 4.70 -6.20 -9.19
CA HIS A 88 5.62 -7.32 -9.10
C HIS A 88 4.90 -8.68 -9.19
N ALA A 89 3.72 -8.80 -8.58
CA ALA A 89 2.90 -10.01 -8.68
C ALA A 89 2.34 -10.26 -10.10
N ILE A 90 2.02 -9.20 -10.85
CA ILE A 90 1.49 -9.30 -12.22
C ILE A 90 2.63 -9.47 -13.24
N LEU A 91 3.75 -8.76 -13.05
CA LEU A 91 4.88 -8.66 -13.97
C LEU A 91 6.15 -9.23 -13.31
N ALA A 92 6.15 -10.54 -13.08
CA ALA A 92 7.20 -11.21 -12.29
C ALA A 92 8.63 -11.03 -12.84
N GLU A 93 8.77 -10.78 -14.15
CA GLU A 93 10.07 -10.60 -14.82
C GLU A 93 10.45 -9.12 -15.03
N ALA A 94 9.55 -8.18 -14.75
CA ALA A 94 9.82 -6.75 -14.93
C ALA A 94 10.71 -6.20 -13.82
N VAL A 95 11.63 -5.29 -14.18
CA VAL A 95 12.35 -4.46 -13.20
C VAL A 95 11.42 -3.36 -12.72
N ILE A 96 11.19 -3.29 -11.41
CA ILE A 96 10.32 -2.28 -10.79
C ILE A 96 11.15 -1.45 -9.83
N ASP A 97 11.45 -0.22 -10.24
CA ASP A 97 12.14 0.75 -9.41
C ASP A 97 11.11 1.60 -8.66
N VAL A 98 11.32 1.79 -7.36
CA VAL A 98 10.49 2.64 -6.51
C VAL A 98 11.33 3.77 -5.94
N VAL A 99 10.90 5.01 -6.16
CA VAL A 99 11.57 6.20 -5.64
C VAL A 99 10.67 6.87 -4.61
N GLU A 100 11.08 6.82 -3.35
CA GLU A 100 10.37 7.41 -2.22
C GLU A 100 11.24 8.50 -1.58
N ILE A 101 10.63 9.66 -1.30
CA ILE A 101 11.32 10.82 -0.74
C ILE A 101 11.46 10.71 0.78
N ASP A 102 10.50 10.06 1.43
CA ASP A 102 10.46 9.86 2.87
C ASP A 102 11.08 8.50 3.24
N PRO A 103 12.33 8.47 3.74
CA PRO A 103 13.02 7.21 4.01
C PRO A 103 12.33 6.35 5.09
N GLU A 104 11.47 6.95 5.92
CA GLU A 104 10.75 6.21 6.96
C GLU A 104 9.63 5.33 6.37
N MET A 105 9.13 5.68 5.19
CA MET A 105 8.03 4.96 4.54
C MET A 105 8.41 3.54 4.13
N TYR A 106 9.69 3.29 3.80
CA TYR A 106 10.15 1.94 3.49
C TYR A 106 9.94 0.98 4.67
N GLY A 107 10.31 1.40 5.88
CA GLY A 107 10.10 0.62 7.09
C GLY A 107 8.61 0.42 7.40
N ILE A 108 7.81 1.49 7.26
CA ILE A 108 6.37 1.45 7.50
C ILE A 108 5.66 0.48 6.53
N ALA A 109 6.00 0.54 5.24
CA ALA A 109 5.45 -0.37 4.23
C ALA A 109 5.81 -1.83 4.52
N ARG A 110 7.07 -2.10 4.87
CA ARG A 110 7.58 -3.44 5.22
C ARG A 110 6.93 -4.02 6.46
N GLU A 111 6.70 -3.21 7.48
CA GLU A 111 6.18 -3.65 8.78
C GLU A 111 4.67 -3.89 8.73
N TYR A 112 3.91 -3.03 8.06
CA TYR A 112 2.44 -3.04 8.16
C TYR A 112 1.70 -3.45 6.88
N PHE A 113 2.36 -3.41 5.73
CA PHE A 113 1.70 -3.61 4.42
C PHE A 113 2.25 -4.77 3.59
N HIS A 114 3.18 -5.57 4.13
CA HIS A 114 3.79 -6.71 3.43
C HIS A 114 4.49 -6.32 2.12
N PHE A 115 4.91 -5.06 1.96
CA PHE A 115 5.84 -4.64 0.90
C PHE A 115 7.16 -5.37 1.09
#